data_AF-A0A938DJ31-F1
#
_entry.id   AF-A0A938DJ31-F1
#
_cell.length_a   1.000
_cell.length_b   1.000
_cell.length_c   1.000
_cell.angle_alpha   90.00
_cell.angle_beta   90.00
_cell.angle_gamma   90.00
#
_symmetry.space_group_name_H-M   'P 1'
#
loop_
_entity.id
_entity.type
_entity.pdbx_description
1 polymer ?
#
loop_
_entity_poly.entity_id
_entity_poly.type
_entity_poly.pdbx_seq_one_letter_code
_entity_poly.pdbx_strand_id
1 'polypeptide(L)' 'MQSADVTATFCATLVDEWCSLGVRHAVLSPGSRSTPMALALSNAVELRYEVFHDERSAAFAA' A
#
# COMPACT_ATOMS: atom_id res chain seq x y z
N MET A 1 20.49 11.23 -1.34
CA MET A 1 19.06 10.87 -1.26
C MET A 1 18.81 10.38 0.17
N GLN A 2 17.80 10.90 0.88
CA GLN A 2 17.55 10.49 2.25
C GLN A 2 16.93 9.07 2.26
N SER A 3 17.19 8.26 3.30
CA SER A 3 16.67 6.88 3.38
C SER A 3 15.14 6.80 3.24
N ALA A 4 14.43 7.80 3.79
CA ALA A 4 12.98 7.91 3.68
C ALA A 4 12.51 8.11 2.22
N ASP A 5 13.19 8.97 1.46
CA ASP A 5 12.86 9.23 0.05
C ASP A 5 13.04 7.96 -0.81
N VAL A 6 14.11 7.21 -0.57
CA VAL A 6 14.37 5.93 -1.26
C VAL A 6 13.27 4.93 -0.97
N THR A 7 12.83 4.83 0.29
CA THR A 7 11.76 3.90 0.68
C THR A 7 10.42 4.30 0.07
N ALA A 8 10.09 5.59 0.09
CA ALA A 8 8.85 6.11 -0.48
C ALA A 8 8.77 5.88 -1.99
N THR A 9 9.84 6.20 -2.72
CA THR A 9 9.92 5.98 -4.17
C THR A 9 9.87 4.50 -4.53
N PHE A 10 10.54 3.63 -3.76
CA PHE A 10 10.45 2.19 -3.95
C PHE A 10 9.02 1.65 -3.77
N CYS A 11 8.32 2.08 -2.72
CA CYS A 11 6.92 1.68 -2.51
C CYS A 11 6.00 2.20 -3.63
N ALA A 12 6.19 3.43 -4.09
CA ALA A 12 5.43 3.97 -5.22
C ALA A 12 5.61 3.13 -6.49
N THR A 13 6.86 2.78 -6.84
CA THR A 13 7.14 1.91 -7.99
C THR A 13 6.46 0.54 -7.88
N LEU A 14 6.47 -0.09 -6.70
CA LEU A 14 5.77 -1.37 -6.52
C LEU A 14 4.26 -1.25 -6.75
N VAL A 15 3.64 -0.19 -6.24
CA VAL A 15 2.19 0.02 -6.38
C VAL A 15 1.83 0.28 -7.85
N ASP A 16 2.62 1.07 -8.58
CA ASP A 16 2.42 1.33 -10.00
C ASP A 16 2.47 0.03 -10.83
N GLU A 17 3.42 -0.87 -10.52
CA GLU A 17 3.51 -2.17 -11.20
C GLU A 17 2.35 -3.09 -10.83
N TRP A 18 1.90 -3.12 -9.57
CA TRP A 18 0.70 -3.88 -9.20
C TRP A 18 -0.55 -3.39 -9.93
N CYS A 19 -0.73 -2.07 -10.05
CA CYS A 19 -1.80 -1.47 -10.85
C CYS A 19 -1.68 -1.88 -12.32
N SER A 20 -0.48 -1.86 -12.90
CA SER A 20 -0.24 -2.28 -14.28
C SER A 20 -0.56 -3.77 -14.51
N LEU A 21 -0.36 -4.61 -13.48
CA LEU A 21 -0.69 -6.03 -13.48
C LEU A 21 -2.17 -6.34 -13.15
N GLY A 22 -3.00 -5.32 -12.93
CA GLY A 22 -4.45 -5.49 -12.74
C GLY A 22 -4.93 -5.51 -11.28
N VAL A 23 -4.06 -5.26 -10.30
CA VAL A 23 -4.50 -5.10 -8.90
C VAL A 23 -5.35 -3.83 -8.78
N ARG A 24 -6.53 -3.94 -8.17
CA ARG A 24 -7.50 -2.83 -8.03
C ARG A 24 -8.07 -2.68 -6.62
N HIS A 25 -7.74 -3.58 -5.70
CA HIS A 25 -8.14 -3.51 -4.30
C HIS A 25 -6.94 -3.80 -3.39
N ALA A 26 -6.77 -3.01 -2.33
CA ALA A 26 -5.75 -3.21 -1.30
C ALA A 26 -6.38 -3.23 0.09
N VAL A 27 -6.00 -4.21 0.90
CA VAL A 27 -6.40 -4.29 2.31
C VAL A 27 -5.22 -3.89 3.19
N LEU A 28 -5.45 -2.93 4.09
CA LEU A 28 -4.40 -2.26 4.86
C LEU A 28 -4.60 -2.44 6.36
N SER A 29 -3.53 -2.76 7.09
CA SER A 29 -3.50 -2.64 8.56
C SER A 29 -2.46 -1.60 8.99
N PRO A 30 -2.83 -0.64 9.86
CA PRO A 30 -2.01 0.54 10.14
C PRO A 30 -0.78 0.23 11.00
N GLY A 31 0.36 0.83 10.65
CA GLY A 31 1.60 0.73 11.43
C GLY A 31 2.68 1.71 10.96
N SER A 32 3.57 2.14 11.87
CA SER A 32 4.60 3.13 11.54
C SER A 32 5.55 2.68 10.42
N ARG A 33 5.93 1.40 10.44
CA ARG A 33 6.81 0.81 9.41
C ARG A 33 6.15 0.65 8.05
N SER A 34 4.83 0.49 7.99
CA SER A 34 4.08 0.34 6.73
C SER A 34 3.66 1.67 6.11
N THR A 35 3.89 2.81 6.79
CA THR A 35 3.58 4.17 6.31
C THR A 35 3.95 4.42 4.84
N PRO A 36 5.18 4.16 4.35
CA PRO A 36 5.51 4.46 2.95
C PRO A 36 4.66 3.65 1.95
N MET A 37 4.33 2.40 2.27
CA MET A 37 3.46 1.57 1.44
C MET A 37 2.00 2.02 1.50
N ALA A 38 1.51 2.35 2.71
CA ALA A 38 0.14 2.85 2.89
C ALA A 38 -0.09 4.17 2.13
N LEU A 39 0.89 5.08 2.15
CA LEU A 39 0.83 6.33 1.39
C LEU A 39 0.87 6.09 -0.13
N ALA A 40 1.70 5.15 -0.60
CA ALA A 40 1.74 4.79 -2.02
C ALA A 40 0.39 4.23 -2.49
N LEU A 41 -0.20 3.30 -1.73
CA LEU A 41 -1.51 2.72 -2.01
C LEU A 41 -2.64 3.76 -1.95
N SER A 42 -2.61 4.70 -0.99
CA SER A 42 -3.65 5.74 -0.90
C SER A 42 -3.57 6.79 -2.02
N ASN A 43 -2.39 6.99 -2.61
CA ASN A 43 -2.18 7.95 -3.69
C ASN A 43 -2.51 7.38 -5.08
N ALA A 44 -2.63 6.05 -5.21
CA ALA A 44 -2.95 5.40 -6.47
C ALA A 44 -4.45 5.50 -6.78
N VAL A 45 -4.81 6.37 -7.74
CA VAL A 45 -6.21 6.66 -8.11
C VAL A 45 -6.98 5.46 -8.68
N GLU A 46 -6.28 4.46 -9.21
CA GLU A 46 -6.87 3.23 -9.75
C GLU A 46 -7.20 2.18 -8.68
N LEU A 47 -6.71 2.37 -7.46
CA LEU A 47 -6.88 1.45 -6.34
C LEU A 47 -8.02 1.90 -5.43
N ARG A 48 -8.86 0.95 -5.03
CA ARG A 48 -9.67 1.07 -3.81
C ARG A 48 -8.86 0.49 -2.66
N TYR A 49 -9.03 1.02 -1.46
CA TYR A 49 -8.44 0.43 -0.27
C TYR A 49 -9.40 0.40 0.90
N GLU A 50 -9.25 -0.62 1.73
CA GLU A 50 -9.99 -0.79 2.98
C GLU A 50 -9.01 -0.97 4.14
N VAL A 51 -9.31 -0.34 5.28
CA VAL A 51 -8.45 -0.38 6.47
C VAL A 51 -9.05 -1.33 7.51
N PHE A 52 -8.25 -2.29 7.95
CA PHE A 52 -8.56 -3.26 8.99
C PHE A 52 -7.58 -3.11 10.15
N HIS A 53 -8.08 -2.91 11.36
CA HIS A 53 -7.23 -2.81 12.55
C HIS A 53 -6.65 -4.16 13.01
N ASP A 54 -7.32 -5.27 12.71
CA ASP A 54 -6.85 -6.64 13.00
C ASP A 54 -6.32 -7.26 11.70
N GLU A 55 -5.01 -7.53 11.65
CA GLU A 55 -4.34 -8.13 10.49
C GLU A 55 -4.89 -9.51 10.13
N ARG A 56 -5.39 -10.28 11.12
CA ARG A 56 -6.01 -11.58 10.84
C ARG A 56 -7.32 -11.38 10.08
N SER A 57 -8.13 -10.40 10.46
CA SER A 57 -9.36 -10.07 9.75
C SER A 57 -9.08 -9.51 8.36
N ALA A 58 -8.02 -8.69 8.22
CA ALA A 58 -7.53 -8.19 6.95
C ALA A 58 -7.20 -9.33 5.98
N ALA A 59 -6.51 -10.37 6.46
CA ALA A 59 -6.14 -11.53 5.66
C ALA A 59 -7.32 -12.37 5.17
N PHE A 60 -8.46 -12.36 5.87
CA PHE A 60 -9.69 -13.02 5.39
C PHE A 60 -10.46 -12.17 4.37
N ALA A 61 -10.26 -10.84 4.36
CA ALA A 61 -10.94 -9.91 3.46
C ALA A 61 -10.23 -9.74 2.11
N ALA A 62 -8.91 -10.01 2.06
CA ALA A 62 -8.07 -9.90 0.87
C ALA A 62 -8.19 -11.12 -0.06
#